data_AF-A0A229SXN0-F1
#
_entry.id   AF-A0A229SXN0-F1
#
_cell.length_a   1.000
_cell.length_b   1.000
_cell.length_c   1.000
_cell.angle_alpha   90.00
_cell.angle_beta   90.00
_cell.angle_gamma   90.00
#
_symmetry.space_group_name_H-M   'P 1'
#
loop_
_entity.id
_entity.type
_entity.pdbx_description
1 polymer ?
#
loop_
_entity_poly.entity_id
_entity_poly.type
_entity_poly.pdbx_seq_one_letter_code
_entity_poly.pdbx_strand_id
1 'polypeptide(L)'
;MTVQTGVLTYTCAFPGFAPQATMLTAQLDVTDLQPGQPFTVVPYATQVFPSSLRALLRGAGYDAVRGSYSGSFTVSGATPPSGSVGGDFPEQPIGTTGTVTLPVAGPIQTFTADPAGTLAFAMGPSLSEGLQFHRASTGAWVVWSVNCTLKVTNPGQNPAFQPAIVIS
;
A
#
# COMPACT_ATOMS: atom_id res chain seq x y z
N MET A 1 -20.37 5.16 -7.04
CA MET A 1 -19.03 4.82 -6.52
C MET A 1 -18.42 3.78 -7.43
N THR A 2 -17.22 4.02 -7.93
CA THR A 2 -16.49 3.10 -8.81
C THR A 2 -15.23 2.64 -8.07
N VAL A 3 -15.11 1.33 -7.86
CA VAL A 3 -13.98 0.73 -7.15
C VAL A 3 -12.87 0.40 -8.16
N GLN A 4 -11.65 0.76 -7.82
CA GLN A 4 -10.44 0.47 -8.59
C GLN A 4 -9.49 -0.34 -7.72
N THR A 5 -8.90 -1.41 -8.26
CA THR A 5 -7.96 -2.25 -7.48
C THR A 5 -6.65 -2.44 -8.20
N GLY A 6 -5.56 -2.46 -7.43
CA GLY A 6 -4.21 -2.74 -7.89
C GLY A 6 -3.51 -3.66 -6.91
N VAL A 7 -2.78 -4.66 -7.41
CA VAL A 7 -2.03 -5.62 -6.58
C VAL A 7 -0.59 -5.66 -7.07
N LEU A 8 0.35 -5.35 -6.19
CA LEU A 8 1.77 -5.36 -6.48
C LEU A 8 2.56 -6.03 -5.38
N THR A 9 3.66 -6.67 -5.77
CA THR A 9 4.68 -7.17 -4.86
C THR A 9 5.84 -6.18 -4.81
N TYR A 10 6.24 -5.80 -3.60
CA TYR A 10 7.42 -4.99 -3.36
C TYR A 10 8.51 -5.82 -2.70
N THR A 11 9.77 -5.42 -2.89
CA THR A 11 10.92 -5.94 -2.16
C THR A 11 11.32 -4.91 -1.11
N CYS A 12 11.17 -5.27 0.15
CA CYS A 12 11.38 -4.43 1.32
C CYS A 12 12.68 -4.78 2.04
N ALA A 13 13.45 -3.75 2.41
CA ALA A 13 14.70 -3.88 3.13
C ALA A 13 14.49 -3.77 4.65
N PHE A 14 14.20 -4.89 5.29
CA PHE A 14 14.07 -4.95 6.76
C PHE A 14 15.47 -4.99 7.42
N PRO A 15 15.72 -4.16 8.46
CA PRO A 15 17.00 -4.18 9.17
C PRO A 15 17.38 -5.58 9.67
N GLY A 16 18.60 -6.02 9.35
CA GLY A 16 19.15 -7.31 9.80
C GLY A 16 18.65 -8.54 9.03
N PHE A 17 17.81 -8.38 8.01
CA PHE A 17 17.37 -9.47 7.14
C PHE A 17 17.78 -9.25 5.69
N ALA A 18 17.87 -10.35 4.92
CA ALA A 18 17.91 -10.24 3.46
C ALA A 18 16.60 -9.60 2.96
N PRO A 19 16.61 -8.86 1.83
CA PRO A 19 15.41 -8.22 1.29
C PRO A 19 14.24 -9.21 1.16
N GLN A 20 13.07 -8.83 1.68
CA GLN A 20 11.88 -9.68 1.71
C GLN A 20 10.84 -9.17 0.74
N ALA A 21 10.14 -10.08 0.05
CA ALA A 21 8.99 -9.70 -0.76
C ALA A 21 7.76 -9.50 0.14
N THR A 22 7.04 -8.40 -0.02
CA THR A 22 5.73 -8.15 0.60
C THR A 22 4.72 -7.84 -0.50
N MET A 23 3.45 -8.17 -0.27
CA MET A 23 2.38 -7.87 -1.22
C MET A 23 1.58 -6.67 -0.70
N LEU A 24 1.25 -5.74 -1.59
CA LEU A 24 0.33 -4.65 -1.32
C LEU A 24 -0.87 -4.79 -2.26
N THR A 25 -2.06 -4.84 -1.66
CA THR A 25 -3.32 -4.63 -2.37
C THR A 25 -3.79 -3.22 -2.06
N ALA A 26 -3.95 -2.39 -3.10
CA ALA A 26 -4.52 -1.06 -3.00
C ALA A 26 -5.91 -1.03 -3.65
N GLN A 27 -6.82 -0.29 -3.05
CA GLN A 27 -8.15 -0.01 -3.54
C GLN A 27 -8.36 1.50 -3.55
N LEU A 28 -8.94 2.04 -4.61
CA LEU A 28 -9.37 3.44 -4.70
C LEU A 28 -10.87 3.46 -4.95
N ASP A 29 -11.61 4.08 -4.05
CA ASP A 29 -13.04 4.31 -4.22
C ASP A 29 -13.25 5.70 -4.81
N VAL A 30 -13.74 5.75 -6.05
CA VAL A 30 -13.98 6.98 -6.79
C VAL A 30 -15.46 7.36 -6.69
N THR A 31 -15.77 8.58 -6.25
CA THR A 31 -17.14 9.11 -6.19
C THR A 31 -17.27 10.41 -6.95
N ASP A 32 -18.48 10.70 -7.42
CA ASP A 32 -18.83 12.00 -8.01
C ASP A 32 -18.05 12.35 -9.28
N LEU A 33 -17.55 11.33 -10.00
CA LEU A 33 -16.87 11.53 -11.27
C LEU A 33 -17.85 12.09 -12.30
N GLN A 34 -17.63 13.34 -12.70
CA GLN A 34 -18.34 14.03 -13.76
C GLN A 34 -17.32 14.78 -14.63
N PRO A 35 -17.54 14.89 -15.95
CA PRO A 35 -16.63 15.59 -16.84
C PRO A 35 -16.33 17.03 -16.39
N GLY A 36 -15.04 17.38 -16.28
CA GLY A 36 -14.62 18.73 -15.90
C GLY A 36 -14.92 19.15 -14.46
N GLN A 37 -15.42 18.26 -13.60
CA GLN A 37 -15.83 18.57 -12.23
C GLN A 37 -14.91 17.94 -11.18
N PRO A 38 -14.90 18.48 -9.95
CA PRO A 38 -14.28 17.83 -8.82
C PRO A 38 -14.93 16.47 -8.52
N PHE A 39 -14.09 15.49 -8.17
CA PHE A 39 -14.47 14.17 -7.72
C PHE A 39 -13.58 13.74 -6.55
N THR A 40 -14.02 12.75 -5.76
CA THR A 40 -13.24 12.27 -4.61
C THR A 40 -12.70 10.87 -4.82
N VAL A 41 -11.55 10.62 -4.22
CA VAL A 41 -10.87 9.33 -4.17
C VAL A 41 -10.60 9.00 -2.71
N VAL A 42 -11.09 7.84 -2.27
CA VAL A 42 -10.80 7.28 -0.94
C VAL A 42 -9.87 6.08 -1.09
N PRO A 43 -8.59 6.19 -0.71
CA PRO A 43 -7.64 5.10 -0.83
C PRO A 43 -7.70 4.15 0.38
N TYR A 44 -7.64 2.86 0.10
CA TYR A 44 -7.43 1.80 1.08
C TYR A 44 -6.26 0.95 0.63
N ALA A 45 -5.49 0.45 1.58
CA ALA A 45 -4.41 -0.46 1.30
C ALA A 45 -4.34 -1.57 2.34
N THR A 46 -3.85 -2.72 1.89
CA THR A 46 -3.56 -3.86 2.75
C THR A 46 -2.21 -4.41 2.35
N GLN A 47 -1.27 -4.31 3.27
CA GLN A 47 0.03 -4.94 3.10
C GLN A 47 0.02 -6.33 3.75
N VAL A 48 0.64 -7.30 3.09
CA VAL A 48 0.78 -8.66 3.57
C VAL A 48 2.24 -9.03 3.67
N PHE A 49 2.68 -9.31 4.91
CA PHE A 49 3.95 -9.97 5.16
C PHE A 49 3.78 -11.47 4.94
N PRO A 50 4.56 -12.09 4.05
CA PRO A 50 4.46 -13.51 3.79
C PRO A 50 4.89 -14.33 5.01
N SER A 51 4.55 -15.62 4.98
CA SER A 51 4.88 -16.56 6.05
C SER A 51 6.37 -16.66 6.35
N SER A 52 7.24 -16.47 5.35
CA SER A 52 8.70 -16.47 5.50
C SER A 52 9.19 -15.28 6.34
N LEU A 53 8.75 -14.06 6.02
CA LEU A 53 9.10 -12.86 6.77
C LEU A 53 8.52 -12.92 8.19
N ARG A 54 7.27 -13.36 8.35
CA ARG A 54 6.67 -13.60 9.67
C ARG A 54 7.53 -14.56 10.49
N ALA A 55 7.98 -15.67 9.91
CA ALA A 55 8.82 -16.64 10.60
C ALA A 55 10.17 -16.04 11.02
N LEU A 56 10.80 -15.21 10.18
CA LEU A 56 12.03 -14.48 10.52
C LEU A 56 11.80 -13.52 11.70
N LEU A 57 10.72 -12.73 11.67
CA LEU A 57 10.36 -11.80 12.74
C LEU A 57 10.11 -12.53 14.07
N ARG A 58 9.35 -13.63 14.04
CA ARG A 58 9.13 -14.49 15.22
C ARG A 58 10.45 -15.08 15.73
N GLY A 59 11.31 -15.57 14.84
CA GLY A 59 12.62 -16.12 15.19
C GLY A 59 13.55 -15.08 15.81
N ALA A 60 13.41 -13.81 15.43
CA ALA A 60 14.10 -12.68 16.03
C ALA A 60 13.46 -12.19 17.36
N GLY A 61 12.39 -12.84 17.83
CA GLY A 61 11.74 -12.54 19.11
C GLY A 61 10.67 -11.46 19.07
N TYR A 62 10.18 -11.09 17.89
CA TYR A 62 9.08 -10.13 17.73
C TYR A 62 7.72 -10.83 17.66
N ASP A 63 6.71 -10.29 18.33
CA ASP A 63 5.37 -10.89 18.45
C ASP A 63 4.21 -9.97 18.10
N ALA A 64 4.46 -8.67 17.88
CA ALA A 64 3.48 -7.73 17.32
C ALA A 64 4.16 -6.65 16.48
N VAL A 65 3.40 -6.02 15.59
CA VAL A 65 3.82 -4.88 14.77
C VAL A 65 2.75 -3.82 14.72
N ARG A 66 3.14 -2.54 14.76
CA ARG A 66 2.27 -1.39 14.48
C ARG A 66 3.04 -0.38 13.65
N GLY A 67 2.37 0.65 13.15
CA GLY A 67 3.08 1.75 12.51
C GLY A 67 2.31 2.33 11.34
N SER A 68 3.04 2.73 10.31
CA SER A 68 2.49 3.32 9.10
C SER A 68 3.26 2.91 7.87
N TYR A 69 2.61 3.05 6.72
CA TYR A 69 3.28 3.04 5.44
C TYR A 69 2.70 4.11 4.54
N SER A 70 3.50 4.56 3.57
CA SER A 70 3.14 5.54 2.57
C SER A 70 3.65 5.13 1.19
N GLY A 71 2.82 5.38 0.20
CA GLY A 71 3.09 5.20 -1.22
C GLY A 71 2.38 6.27 -2.03
N SER A 72 2.67 6.31 -3.32
CA SER A 72 2.01 7.20 -4.27
C SER A 72 1.26 6.40 -5.33
N PHE A 73 0.32 7.03 -5.99
CA PHE A 73 -0.25 6.58 -7.26
C PHE A 73 -0.30 7.75 -8.24
N THR A 74 -0.18 7.46 -9.52
CA THR A 74 -0.39 8.43 -10.60
C THR A 74 -1.84 8.41 -11.06
N VAL A 75 -2.31 9.53 -11.57
CA VAL A 75 -3.64 9.69 -12.17
C VAL A 75 -3.49 10.29 -13.56
N SER A 76 -4.08 9.66 -14.56
CA SER A 76 -4.26 10.22 -15.90
C SER A 76 -5.73 10.54 -16.13
N GLY A 77 -6.04 11.64 -16.83
CA GLY A 77 -7.41 12.09 -17.04
C GLY A 77 -7.97 12.99 -15.92
N ALA A 78 -7.10 13.49 -15.04
CA ALA A 78 -7.46 14.37 -13.94
C ALA A 78 -6.27 15.18 -13.40
N THR A 79 -6.58 16.22 -12.61
CA THR A 79 -5.60 17.02 -11.83
C THR A 79 -5.96 17.04 -10.35
N PRO A 80 -5.00 16.95 -9.41
CA PRO A 80 -3.55 16.77 -9.64
C PRO A 80 -3.21 15.40 -10.26
N PRO A 81 -2.04 15.26 -10.92
CA PRO A 81 -1.67 14.05 -11.66
C PRO A 81 -1.22 12.87 -10.78
N SER A 82 -1.35 13.00 -9.46
CA SER A 82 -0.91 11.99 -8.50
C SER A 82 -1.62 12.16 -7.16
N GLY A 83 -1.74 11.06 -6.43
CA GLY A 83 -2.19 11.03 -5.04
C GLY A 83 -1.32 10.12 -4.18
N SER A 84 -1.72 9.94 -2.94
CA SER A 84 -1.05 9.09 -1.96
C SER A 84 -1.94 7.95 -1.49
N VAL A 85 -1.31 6.83 -1.14
CA VAL A 85 -1.95 5.69 -0.48
C VAL A 85 -1.13 5.33 0.75
N GLY A 86 -1.80 5.10 1.88
CA GLY A 86 -1.13 4.84 3.15
C GLY A 86 -1.65 5.69 4.29
N GLY A 87 -1.00 5.58 5.44
CA GLY A 87 -1.53 5.97 6.74
C GLY A 87 -1.08 5.01 7.85
N ASP A 88 -1.64 5.21 9.04
CA ASP A 88 -1.32 4.41 10.23
C ASP A 88 -2.22 3.17 10.34
N PHE A 89 -1.65 2.10 10.90
CA PHE A 89 -2.35 0.89 11.29
C PHE A 89 -2.11 0.58 12.77
N PRO A 90 -3.13 0.07 13.48
CA PRO A 90 -2.98 -0.30 14.89
C PRO A 90 -2.13 -1.57 15.03
N GLU A 91 -1.80 -1.92 16.27
CA GLU A 91 -1.10 -3.15 16.58
C GLU A 91 -1.74 -4.40 15.94
N GLN A 92 -0.91 -5.16 15.23
CA GLN A 92 -1.22 -6.43 14.62
C GLN A 92 -0.35 -7.53 15.24
N PRO A 93 -0.94 -8.65 15.71
CA PRO A 93 -0.16 -9.74 16.26
C PRO A 93 0.65 -10.43 15.15
N ILE A 94 1.90 -10.74 15.44
CA ILE A 94 2.73 -11.63 14.62
C ILE A 94 2.51 -13.04 15.17
N GLY A 95 1.64 -13.81 14.53
CA GLY A 95 1.32 -15.19 14.93
C GLY A 95 2.44 -16.20 14.67
N THR A 96 2.23 -17.44 15.10
CA THR A 96 3.16 -18.57 14.87
C THR A 96 2.98 -19.23 13.50
N THR A 97 1.88 -18.97 12.81
CA THR A 97 1.55 -19.49 11.47
C THR A 97 0.96 -18.39 10.57
N GLY A 98 0.82 -18.67 9.28
CA GLY A 98 0.14 -17.77 8.32
C GLY A 98 0.96 -16.54 7.91
N THR A 99 0.25 -15.49 7.50
CA THR A 99 0.77 -14.17 7.12
C THR A 99 0.47 -13.14 8.19
N VAL A 100 1.07 -11.94 8.08
CA VAL A 100 0.66 -10.76 8.86
C VAL A 100 0.05 -9.76 7.90
N THR A 101 -1.10 -9.20 8.26
CA THR A 101 -1.87 -8.30 7.41
C THR A 101 -1.97 -6.93 8.06
N LEU A 102 -1.59 -5.89 7.32
CA LEU A 102 -1.48 -4.51 7.81
C LEU A 102 -2.43 -3.60 6.98
N PRO A 103 -3.70 -3.48 7.41
CA PRO A 103 -4.70 -2.67 6.71
C PRO A 103 -4.54 -1.19 7.07
N VAL A 104 -4.71 -0.32 6.07
CA VAL A 104 -4.67 1.13 6.24
C VAL A 104 -5.75 1.78 5.39
N ALA A 105 -6.44 2.76 5.96
CA ALA A 105 -7.28 3.70 5.24
C ALA A 105 -6.52 5.02 5.11
N GLY A 106 -6.34 5.50 3.88
CA GLY A 106 -5.70 6.78 3.63
C GLY A 106 -6.70 7.93 3.61
N PRO A 107 -6.22 9.18 3.58
CA PRO A 107 -7.07 10.35 3.58
C PRO A 107 -7.85 10.46 2.26
N ILE A 108 -9.07 11.00 2.34
CA ILE A 108 -9.86 11.40 1.18
C ILE A 108 -9.07 12.45 0.39
N GLN A 109 -9.01 12.27 -0.92
CA GLN A 109 -8.32 13.18 -1.84
C GLN A 109 -9.30 13.67 -2.90
N THR A 110 -9.15 14.94 -3.28
CA THR A 110 -9.99 15.58 -4.31
C THR A 110 -9.19 15.80 -5.57
N PHE A 111 -9.80 15.45 -6.70
CA PHE A 111 -9.26 15.64 -8.04
C PHE A 111 -10.29 16.36 -8.90
N THR A 112 -9.87 16.96 -10.00
CA THR A 112 -10.75 17.51 -11.04
C THR A 112 -10.56 16.69 -12.30
N ALA A 113 -11.64 16.10 -12.82
CA ALA A 113 -11.59 15.29 -14.02
C ALA A 113 -11.40 16.13 -15.27
N ASP A 114 -10.79 15.56 -16.30
CA ASP A 114 -10.75 16.18 -17.63
C ASP A 114 -12.16 16.24 -18.26
N PRO A 115 -12.39 17.08 -19.29
CA PRO A 115 -13.70 17.22 -19.91
C PRO A 115 -14.24 15.99 -20.67
N ALA A 116 -13.39 15.02 -21.03
CA ALA A 116 -13.76 13.74 -21.62
C ALA A 116 -12.55 12.80 -21.64
N GLY A 117 -12.78 11.49 -21.76
CA GLY A 117 -11.73 10.51 -22.01
C GLY A 117 -11.73 9.34 -21.03
N THR A 118 -10.56 8.97 -20.52
CA THR A 118 -10.39 7.85 -19.60
C THR A 118 -9.62 8.30 -18.37
N LEU A 119 -10.21 8.05 -17.21
CA LEU A 119 -9.56 8.17 -15.92
C LEU A 119 -8.87 6.83 -15.60
N ALA A 120 -7.55 6.87 -15.39
CA ALA A 120 -6.79 5.69 -15.00
C ALA A 120 -5.82 6.01 -13.87
N PHE A 121 -5.61 5.01 -13.01
CA PHE A 121 -4.71 5.10 -11.87
C PHE A 121 -3.59 4.07 -12.03
N ALA A 122 -2.39 4.38 -11.54
CA ALA A 122 -1.31 3.40 -11.44
C ALA A 122 -0.53 3.57 -10.15
N MET A 123 -0.23 2.46 -9.47
CA MET A 123 0.57 2.43 -8.26
C MET A 123 2.01 2.86 -8.53
N GLY A 124 2.59 3.63 -7.60
CA GLY A 124 3.97 4.09 -7.64
C GLY A 124 5.00 2.96 -7.43
N PRO A 125 6.26 3.21 -7.82
CA PRO A 125 7.32 2.18 -7.81
C PRO A 125 7.90 1.90 -6.42
N SER A 126 7.56 2.69 -5.40
CA SER A 126 8.17 2.62 -4.08
C SER A 126 7.14 2.81 -2.95
N LEU A 127 7.41 2.16 -1.83
CA LEU A 127 6.73 2.38 -0.55
C LEU A 127 7.77 2.70 0.53
N SER A 128 7.38 3.50 1.51
CA SER A 128 8.14 3.75 2.73
C SER A 128 7.31 3.33 3.93
N GLU A 129 7.94 2.71 4.92
CA GLU A 129 7.25 2.22 6.12
C GLU A 129 7.98 2.67 7.38
N GLY A 130 7.19 3.18 8.33
CA GLY A 130 7.61 3.45 9.70
C GLY A 130 7.01 2.39 10.61
N LEU A 131 7.72 1.30 10.83
CA LEU A 131 7.25 0.16 11.60
C LEU A 131 7.77 0.20 13.03
N GLN A 132 7.00 -0.34 13.96
CA GLN A 132 7.43 -0.61 15.31
C GLN A 132 7.15 -2.08 15.61
N PHE A 133 8.17 -2.83 16.01
CA PHE A 133 8.05 -4.24 16.36
C PHE A 133 8.16 -4.43 17.87
N HIS A 134 7.19 -5.12 18.45
CA HIS A 134 7.19 -5.45 19.87
C HIS A 134 8.06 -6.69 20.13
N ARG A 135 8.99 -6.57 21.07
CA ARG A 135 9.90 -7.65 21.47
C ARG A 135 9.33 -8.40 22.67
N ALA A 136 8.96 -9.66 22.45
CA ALA A 136 8.27 -10.51 23.43
C ALA A 136 9.02 -10.62 24.76
N SER A 137 10.36 -10.73 24.70
CA SER A 137 11.19 -10.95 25.88
C SER A 137 11.35 -9.74 26.79
N THR A 138 11.18 -8.53 26.27
CA THR A 138 11.45 -7.27 27.00
C THR A 138 10.24 -6.35 27.10
N GLY A 139 9.15 -6.62 26.37
CA GLY A 139 7.98 -5.74 26.31
C GLY A 139 8.22 -4.42 25.56
N ALA A 140 9.34 -4.31 24.83
CA ALA A 140 9.79 -3.06 24.24
C ALA A 140 9.41 -2.97 22.76
N TRP A 141 9.07 -1.77 22.29
CA TRP A 141 8.86 -1.47 20.88
C TRP A 141 10.15 -0.99 20.23
N VAL A 142 10.52 -1.60 19.10
CA VAL A 142 11.72 -1.24 18.32
C VAL A 142 11.27 -0.61 17.01
N VAL A 143 11.72 0.63 16.75
CA VAL A 143 11.35 1.39 15.55
C VAL A 143 12.25 1.02 14.39
N TRP A 144 11.65 0.65 13.26
CA TRP A 144 12.32 0.36 11.99
C TRP A 144 11.80 1.26 10.88
N SER A 145 12.72 1.79 10.07
CA SER A 145 12.42 2.42 8.80
C SER A 145 12.69 1.41 7.68
N VAL A 146 11.67 1.10 6.90
CA VAL A 146 11.74 0.11 5.82
C VAL A 146 11.43 0.80 4.51
N ASN A 147 12.32 0.64 3.54
CA ASN A 147 12.11 1.10 2.17
C ASN A 147 11.79 -0.11 1.29
N CYS A 148 10.80 0.04 0.44
CA CYS A 148 10.37 -1.01 -0.48
C CYS A 148 10.36 -0.51 -1.91
N THR A 149 10.91 -1.32 -2.82
CA THR A 149 10.91 -1.05 -4.27
C THR A 149 10.11 -2.10 -5.00
N LEU A 150 9.46 -1.73 -6.10
CA LEU A 150 8.68 -2.66 -6.91
C LEU A 150 9.52 -3.88 -7.28
N LYS A 151 9.02 -5.08 -6.99
CA LYS A 151 9.73 -6.32 -7.30
C LYS A 151 9.82 -6.51 -8.81
N VAL A 152 11.03 -6.67 -9.33
CA VAL A 152 11.24 -7.02 -10.73
C VAL A 152 10.79 -8.46 -10.96
N THR A 153 9.97 -8.67 -12.00
CA THR A 153 9.39 -9.96 -12.39
C THR A 153 9.43 -10.08 -13.92
N ASN A 154 9.28 -11.30 -14.44
CA ASN A 154 9.17 -11.55 -15.88
C ASN A 154 7.99 -12.51 -16.16
N PRO A 155 6.89 -12.04 -16.79
CA PRO A 155 6.65 -10.66 -17.24
C PRO A 155 6.59 -9.68 -16.07
N GLY A 156 6.82 -8.39 -16.35
CA GLY A 156 6.75 -7.33 -15.36
C GLY A 156 5.34 -7.20 -14.74
N GLN A 157 5.28 -6.71 -13.50
CA GLN A 157 4.00 -6.47 -12.82
C GLN A 157 3.24 -5.32 -13.48
N ASN A 158 1.92 -5.42 -13.53
CA ASN A 158 1.06 -4.34 -14.02
C ASN A 158 0.75 -3.36 -12.86
N PRO A 159 1.27 -2.11 -12.88
CA PRO A 159 0.98 -1.14 -11.85
C PRO A 159 -0.40 -0.48 -12.01
N ALA A 160 -1.06 -0.63 -13.16
CA ALA A 160 -2.35 0.00 -13.42
C ALA A 160 -3.44 -0.61 -12.54
N PHE A 161 -4.21 0.24 -11.90
CA PHE A 161 -5.47 -0.17 -11.29
C PHE A 161 -6.46 -0.57 -12.37
N GLN A 162 -7.34 -1.51 -12.05
CA GLN A 162 -8.37 -1.99 -12.96
C GLN A 162 -9.76 -1.95 -12.28
N PRO A 163 -10.83 -1.78 -13.08
CA PRO A 163 -10.84 -1.41 -14.51
C PRO A 163 -10.77 0.11 -14.74
N ALA A 164 -10.10 0.60 -15.78
CA ALA A 164 -10.11 2.04 -16.08
C ALA A 164 -11.54 2.62 -16.25
N ILE A 165 -11.74 3.89 -15.89
CA ILE A 165 -13.07 4.52 -15.82
C ILE A 165 -13.25 5.47 -17.01
N VAL A 166 -14.37 5.36 -17.74
CA VAL A 166 -14.70 6.30 -18.82
C VAL A 166 -15.24 7.60 -18.23
N ILE A 167 -14.75 8.74 -18.72
CA ILE A 167 -15.28 10.07 -18.44
C ILE A 167 -16.18 10.45 -19.63
N SER A 168 -17.50 10.43 -19.40
CA SER A 168 -18.53 10.73 -20.40
C SER A 168 -19.59 11.67 -19.86
#